data_AF-M0ML99-F1
#
_entry.id   AF-M0ML99-F1
#
_cell.length_a   1.000
_cell.length_b   1.000
_cell.length_c   1.000
_cell.angle_alpha   90.00
_cell.angle_beta   90.00
_cell.angle_gamma   90.00
#
_symmetry.space_group_name_H-M   'P 1'
#
loop_
_entity.id
_entity.type
_entity.pdbx_description
1 polymer ?
#
loop_
_entity_poly.entity_id
_entity_poly.type
_entity_poly.pdbx_seq_one_letter_code
_entity_poly.pdbx_strand_id
1 'polypeptide(L)'
;ASLHLEGLLREDYQAKEVQDLVGKIRNGLGSWLTFVTEPDVDSTNNRAERALREQVMLRKMFRSLRSAEGVRIHETITTMLATWERRGLDPPEQLRSMLGGRDLEARSETS
;
A
#
# COMPACT_ATOMS: atom_id res chain seq x y z
N ALA A 1 -23.43 13.12 -12.18
CA ALA A 1 -22.17 12.46 -12.60
C ALA A 1 -22.27 10.93 -12.51
N SER A 2 -22.56 10.36 -11.33
CA SER A 2 -22.59 8.88 -11.13
C SER A 2 -23.52 8.13 -12.09
N LEU A 3 -24.75 8.62 -12.29
CA LEU A 3 -25.75 7.97 -13.15
C LEU A 3 -25.33 7.83 -14.62
N HIS A 4 -24.54 8.77 -15.13
CA HIS A 4 -24.11 8.73 -16.54
C HIS A 4 -22.94 7.77 -16.73
N LEU A 5 -22.02 7.70 -15.75
CA LEU A 5 -20.93 6.72 -15.74
C LEU A 5 -21.48 5.29 -15.63
N GLU A 6 -22.49 5.07 -14.79
CA GLU A 6 -23.14 3.76 -14.66
C GLU A 6 -23.83 3.32 -15.95
N GLY A 7 -24.36 4.27 -16.73
CA GLY A 7 -24.89 4.00 -18.07
C GLY A 7 -23.79 3.48 -19.01
N LEU A 8 -22.64 4.17 -19.06
CA LEU A 8 -21.48 3.76 -19.86
C LEU A 8 -20.94 2.38 -19.46
N LEU A 9 -21.08 1.97 -18.19
CA LEU A 9 -20.62 0.65 -17.74
C LEU A 9 -21.49 -0.53 -18.22
N ARG A 10 -22.72 -0.26 -18.69
CA ARG A 10 -23.72 -1.25 -19.11
C ARG A 10 -23.72 -1.50 -20.62
N GLU A 11 -23.10 -0.62 -21.39
CA GLU A 11 -22.98 -0.75 -22.83
C GLU A 11 -22.00 -1.86 -23.22
N ASP A 12 -22.25 -2.50 -24.37
CA ASP A 12 -21.33 -3.47 -24.95
C ASP A 12 -20.44 -2.81 -25.99
N TYR A 13 -19.13 -2.82 -25.72
CA TYR A 13 -18.13 -2.18 -26.57
C TYR A 13 -17.32 -3.23 -27.32
N GLN A 14 -17.19 -3.06 -28.63
CA GLN A 14 -16.41 -3.99 -29.48
C GLN A 14 -14.91 -3.70 -29.45
N ALA A 15 -14.53 -2.43 -29.24
CA ALA A 15 -13.13 -2.02 -29.18
C ALA A 15 -12.50 -2.43 -27.84
N LYS A 16 -11.42 -3.20 -27.90
CA LYS A 16 -10.72 -3.72 -26.73
C LYS A 16 -10.24 -2.60 -25.79
N GLU A 17 -9.76 -1.50 -26.33
CA GLU A 17 -9.29 -0.34 -25.56
C GLU A 17 -10.43 0.25 -24.72
N VAL A 18 -11.64 0.24 -25.26
CA VAL A 18 -12.83 0.73 -24.56
C VAL A 18 -13.29 -0.27 -23.51
N GLN A 19 -13.24 -1.57 -23.81
CA GLN A 19 -13.49 -2.63 -22.82
C GLN A 19 -12.52 -2.54 -21.63
N ASP A 20 -11.22 -2.33 -21.89
CA ASP A 20 -10.20 -2.16 -20.86
C ASP A 20 -10.44 -0.91 -20.01
N LEU A 21 -10.83 0.20 -20.65
CA LEU A 21 -11.20 1.44 -19.95
C LEU A 21 -12.42 1.24 -19.07
N VAL A 22 -13.49 0.64 -19.59
CA VAL A 22 -14.72 0.32 -18.86
C VAL A 22 -14.43 -0.60 -17.67
N GLY A 23 -13.55 -1.59 -17.84
CA GLY A 23 -13.07 -2.44 -16.75
C GLY A 23 -12.40 -1.63 -15.64
N LYS A 24 -11.52 -0.69 -15.98
CA LYS A 24 -10.89 0.20 -14.99
C LYS A 24 -11.90 1.09 -14.26
N ILE A 25 -12.85 1.67 -14.99
CA ILE A 25 -13.92 2.49 -14.42
C ILE A 25 -14.75 1.65 -13.44
N ARG A 26 -15.16 0.45 -13.83
CA ARG A 26 -15.95 -0.46 -12.99
C ARG A 26 -15.23 -0.81 -11.69
N ASN A 27 -13.93 -1.10 -11.76
CA ASN A 27 -13.13 -1.45 -10.60
C ASN A 27 -12.90 -0.27 -9.64
N GLY A 28 -12.93 0.96 -10.16
CA GLY A 28 -12.65 2.19 -9.39
C GLY A 28 -13.86 3.01 -8.98
N LEU A 29 -15.04 2.78 -9.57
CA LEU A 29 -16.20 3.66 -9.43
C LEU A 29 -16.62 3.90 -7.96
N GLY A 30 -16.52 2.88 -7.12
CA GLY A 30 -16.86 2.97 -5.69
C GLY A 30 -15.94 3.88 -4.86
N SER A 31 -14.78 4.30 -5.39
CA SER A 31 -13.77 5.09 -4.66
C SER A 31 -13.24 6.30 -5.42
N TRP A 32 -13.48 6.42 -6.73
CA TRP A 32 -12.94 7.51 -7.55
C TRP A 32 -13.47 8.89 -7.18
N LEU A 33 -14.71 8.96 -6.70
CA LEU A 33 -15.38 10.24 -6.41
C LEU A 33 -15.49 10.51 -4.91
N THR A 34 -14.76 9.79 -4.06
CA THR A 34 -14.80 10.01 -2.60
C THR A 34 -14.45 11.45 -2.21
N PHE A 35 -13.56 12.12 -2.96
CA PHE A 35 -13.21 13.53 -2.73
C PHE A 35 -14.39 14.51 -2.93
N VAL A 36 -15.45 14.08 -3.63
CA VAL A 36 -16.67 14.89 -3.83
C VAL A 36 -17.49 14.94 -2.55
N THR A 37 -17.50 13.86 -1.76
CA THR A 37 -18.27 13.76 -0.51
C THR A 37 -17.42 14.02 0.73
N GLU A 38 -16.12 13.74 0.66
CA GLU A 38 -15.17 13.87 1.77
C GLU A 38 -14.11 14.95 1.45
N PRO A 39 -14.27 16.19 1.96
CA PRO A 39 -13.38 17.31 1.62
C PRO A 39 -11.91 17.10 2.02
N ASP A 40 -11.66 16.25 3.02
CA ASP A 40 -10.30 15.94 3.51
C ASP A 40 -9.55 14.96 2.58
N VAL A 41 -10.25 14.37 1.61
CA VAL A 41 -9.66 13.49 0.60
C VAL A 41 -9.21 14.32 -0.59
N ASP A 42 -7.92 14.26 -0.90
CA ASP A 42 -7.34 14.93 -2.07
C ASP A 42 -7.97 14.36 -3.37
N SER A 43 -8.38 15.26 -4.27
CA SER A 43 -8.87 14.91 -5.62
C SER A 43 -7.83 14.19 -6.49
N THR A 44 -6.56 14.22 -6.08
CA THR A 44 -5.46 13.56 -6.76
C THR A 44 -4.97 12.33 -6.00
N ASN A 45 -4.62 11.26 -6.73
CA ASN A 45 -4.08 10.02 -6.16
C ASN A 45 -2.61 10.14 -5.69
N ASN A 46 -2.02 11.35 -5.71
CA ASN A 46 -0.61 11.59 -5.45
C ASN A 46 -0.14 11.09 -4.08
N ARG A 47 -1.00 11.19 -3.06
CA ARG A 47 -0.71 10.70 -1.71
C ARG A 47 -0.54 9.18 -1.70
N ALA A 48 -1.47 8.44 -2.30
CA ALA A 48 -1.40 6.98 -2.36
C ALA A 48 -0.24 6.51 -3.25
N GLU A 49 -0.03 7.16 -4.40
CA GLU A 49 1.10 6.83 -5.28
C GLU A 49 2.45 7.03 -4.59
N ARG A 50 2.62 8.13 -3.85
CA ARG A 50 3.83 8.37 -3.04
C ARG A 50 4.05 7.27 -2.01
N ALA A 51 3.02 6.88 -1.29
CA ALA A 51 3.10 5.80 -0.30
C ALA A 51 3.46 4.44 -0.93
N LEU A 52 2.99 4.17 -2.16
CA LEU A 52 3.28 2.93 -2.88
C LEU A 52 4.64 2.93 -3.59
N ARG A 53 5.19 4.11 -3.94
CA ARG A 53 6.37 4.22 -4.79
C ARG A 53 7.59 3.53 -4.20
N GLU A 54 7.80 3.70 -2.89
CA GLU A 54 8.89 3.03 -2.18
C GLU A 54 8.72 1.50 -2.23
N GLN A 55 7.53 0.99 -1.91
CA GLN A 55 7.22 -0.43 -1.94
C GLN A 55 7.38 -1.04 -3.33
N VAL A 56 6.95 -0.35 -4.38
CA VAL A 56 7.14 -0.79 -5.78
C VAL A 56 8.62 -0.84 -6.16
N MET A 57 9.42 0.11 -5.69
CA MET A 57 10.88 0.09 -5.89
C MET A 57 11.52 -1.08 -5.13
N LEU A 58 11.19 -1.27 -3.86
CA LEU A 58 11.68 -2.39 -3.05
C LEU A 58 11.30 -3.74 -3.70
N ARG A 59 10.08 -3.88 -4.22
CA ARG A 59 9.67 -5.06 -5.01
C ARG A 59 10.54 -5.32 -6.23
N LYS A 60 10.92 -4.27 -6.96
CA LYS A 60 11.79 -4.40 -8.13
C LYS A 60 13.22 -4.78 -7.75
N MET A 61 13.72 -4.27 -6.62
CA MET A 61 15.08 -4.54 -6.15
C MET A 61 15.22 -5.93 -5.51
N PHE A 62 14.27 -6.34 -4.66
CA PHE A 62 14.34 -7.61 -3.95
C PHE A 62 13.79 -8.75 -4.81
N ARG A 63 14.71 -9.51 -5.44
CA ARG A 63 14.41 -10.74 -6.19
C ARG A 63 13.67 -11.79 -5.34
N SER A 64 13.80 -11.76 -4.02
CA SER A 64 13.10 -12.66 -3.07
C SER A 64 11.58 -12.50 -3.09
N LEU A 65 11.04 -11.41 -3.64
CA LEU A 65 9.60 -11.18 -3.80
C LEU A 65 8.96 -11.93 -4.99
N ARG A 66 9.67 -12.92 -5.54
CA ARG A 66 9.16 -13.85 -6.57
C ARG A 66 8.65 -15.17 -5.99
N SER A 67 8.83 -15.42 -4.68
CA SER A 67 8.23 -16.56 -3.98
C SER A 67 7.10 -16.09 -3.06
N ALA A 68 6.10 -16.94 -2.84
CA ALA A 68 5.00 -16.65 -1.92
C ALA A 68 5.48 -16.38 -0.48
N GLU A 69 6.56 -17.07 -0.07
CA GLU A 69 7.18 -16.86 1.23
C GLU A 69 7.84 -15.48 1.34
N GLY A 70 8.60 -15.07 0.32
CA GLY A 70 9.23 -13.74 0.32
C GLY A 70 8.21 -12.61 0.30
N VAL A 71 7.09 -12.79 -0.41
CA VAL A 71 5.95 -11.85 -0.38
C VAL A 71 5.40 -11.70 1.04
N ARG A 72 5.09 -12.81 1.72
CA ARG A 72 4.55 -12.77 3.09
C ARG A 72 5.49 -12.08 4.08
N ILE A 73 6.79 -12.37 4.00
CA ILE A 73 7.79 -11.74 4.87
C ILE A 73 7.81 -10.22 4.65
N HIS A 74 7.83 -9.79 3.39
CA HIS A 74 7.86 -8.36 3.06
C HIS A 74 6.57 -7.63 3.44
N GLU A 75 5.41 -8.23 3.16
CA GLU A 75 4.12 -7.67 3.61
C GLU A 75 4.09 -7.49 5.13
N THR A 76 4.60 -8.47 5.87
CA THR A 76 4.67 -8.41 7.33
C THR A 76 5.59 -7.28 7.80
N ILE A 77 6.83 -7.23 7.31
CA ILE A 77 7.81 -6.21 7.69
C ILE A 77 7.31 -4.81 7.33
N THR A 78 6.84 -4.60 6.10
CA THR A 78 6.31 -3.30 5.65
C THR A 78 5.12 -2.86 6.50
N THR A 79 4.21 -3.77 6.85
CA THR A 79 3.05 -3.44 7.70
C THR A 79 3.49 -3.04 9.10
N MET A 80 4.50 -3.72 9.67
CA MET A 80 5.06 -3.36 10.98
C MET A 80 5.69 -1.97 10.95
N LEU A 81 6.57 -1.69 9.97
CA LEU A 81 7.21 -0.39 9.80
C LEU A 81 6.17 0.74 9.66
N ALA A 82 5.21 0.59 8.74
CA ALA A 82 4.15 1.58 8.53
C ALA A 82 3.28 1.79 9.78
N THR A 83 3.06 0.75 10.57
CA THR A 83 2.30 0.86 11.83
C THR A 83 3.07 1.64 12.89
N TRP A 84 4.38 1.39 13.02
CA TRP A 84 5.23 2.10 13.98
C TRP A 84 5.39 3.58 13.61
N GLU A 85 5.64 3.89 12.34
CA GLU A 85 5.73 5.27 11.86
C GLU A 85 4.42 6.04 12.11
N ARG A 86 3.26 5.42 11.84
CA ARG A 86 1.94 6.02 12.13
C ARG A 86 1.70 6.30 13.60
N ARG A 87 2.35 5.56 14.50
CA ARG A 87 2.27 5.74 15.95
C ARG A 87 3.36 6.65 16.51
N GLY A 88 4.26 7.16 15.66
CA GLY A 88 5.41 7.96 16.09
C GLY A 88 6.47 7.16 16.85
N LEU A 89 6.55 5.84 16.62
CA LEU A 89 7.55 4.97 17.23
C LEU A 89 8.77 4.81 16.30
N ASP A 90 9.97 4.67 16.86
CA ASP A 90 11.20 4.44 16.10
C ASP A 90 11.25 2.98 15.57
N PRO A 91 11.21 2.75 14.24
CA PRO A 91 11.13 1.40 13.70
C PRO A 91 12.33 0.49 14.04
N PRO A 92 13.60 0.97 14.02
CA PRO A 92 14.75 0.21 14.51
C PRO A 92 14.62 -0.27 15.96
N GLU A 93 14.21 0.60 16.89
CA GLU A 93 14.00 0.23 18.29
C GLU A 93 12.90 -0.83 18.45
N GLN A 94 11.77 -0.66 17.75
CA GLN A 94 10.68 -1.63 17.82
C GLN A 94 11.09 -2.99 17.24
N LEU A 95 11.85 -3.00 16.15
CA LEU A 95 12.39 -4.23 15.57
C LEU A 95 13.34 -4.95 16.54
N ARG A 96 14.24 -4.20 17.21
CA ARG A 96 15.12 -4.75 18.25
C ARG A 96 14.33 -5.32 19.43
N SER A 97 13.30 -4.60 19.89
CA SER A 97 12.42 -5.08 20.95
C SER A 97 11.72 -6.38 20.58
N MET A 98 11.18 -6.47 19.36
CA MET A 98 10.49 -7.69 18.89
C MET A 98 11.43 -8.89 18.69
N LEU A 99 12.65 -8.66 18.21
CA LEU A 99 13.64 -9.72 17.97
C LEU A 99 14.34 -10.21 19.25
N GLY A 100 14.02 -9.63 20.42
CA GLY A 100 14.55 -10.09 21.71
C GLY A 100 15.57 -9.16 22.35
N GLY A 101 15.31 -7.85 22.35
CA GLY A 101 16.02 -6.87 23.19
C GLY A 101 15.76 -7.05 24.70
N ARG A 102 15.89 -8.27 25.24
CA ARG A 102 15.98 -8.53 26.69
C ARG A 102 17.33 -9.08 27.14
N ASP A 103 18.32 -9.24 26.25
CA ASP A 103 19.63 -9.81 26.64
C ASP A 103 20.87 -9.10 26.05
N LEU A 104 20.74 -7.97 25.34
CA LEU A 104 21.91 -7.30 24.76
C LEU A 104 22.56 -6.23 25.66
N GLU A 105 21.86 -5.72 26.68
CA GLU A 105 22.45 -4.77 27.63
C GLU A 105 23.10 -5.45 28.85
N ALA A 106 22.79 -6.73 29.09
CA ALA A 106 23.35 -7.47 30.22
C ALA A 106 24.82 -7.91 30.05
N ARG A 107 25.46 -7.59 28.91
CA ARG A 107 26.84 -8.03 28.60
C ARG A 107 27.85 -6.90 28.40
N SER A 108 27.46 -5.63 28.60
CA SER A 108 28.39 -4.49 28.57
C SER A 108 28.87 -4.02 29.96
N GLU A 109 28.40 -4.62 31.05
CA GLU A 109 28.81 -4.27 32.42
C GLU A 109 29.60 -5.37 33.16
N THR A 110 30.06 -6.41 32.46
CA THR A 110 31.02 -7.36 33.04
C THR A 110 32.03 -7.80 31.99
N SER A 111 33.08 -6.98 31.82
CA SER A 111 34.48 -7.40 32.03
C SER A 111 35.46 -6.29 31.70
#